data_AF-A0A381PVI7-F1
#
_entry.id   AF-A0A381PVI7-F1
#
_cell.length_a   1.000
_cell.length_b   1.000
_cell.length_c   1.000
_cell.angle_alpha   90.00
_cell.angle_beta   90.00
_cell.angle_gamma   90.00
#
_symmetry.space_group_name_H-M   'P 1'
#
loop_
_entity.id
_entity.type
_entity.pdbx_description
1 polymer ?
#
loop_
_entity_poly.entity_id
_entity_poly.type
_entity_poly.pdbx_seq_one_letter_code
_entity_poly.pdbx_strand_id
1 'polypeptide(L)'
;MPIYEYRCQHCQRVSSYFVKTYGAAPLLECTHCESPDLRRIMSSVAYIRSEADKLAQLDPKYTKMVDRALAKSPGDTNPEHYVNKMVPFSKAKEQGDPYFKE
;
A
#
# COMPACT_ATOMS: atom_id res chain seq x y z
N MET A 1 -8.08 27.62 -9.62
CA MET A 1 -8.53 27.49 -11.03
C MET A 1 -8.60 25.99 -11.36
N PRO A 2 -9.78 25.36 -11.32
CA PRO A 2 -9.87 23.90 -11.44
C PRO A 2 -9.79 23.45 -12.91
N ILE A 3 -8.83 22.56 -13.18
CA ILE A 3 -8.76 21.79 -14.43
C ILE A 3 -9.48 20.47 -14.17
N TYR A 4 -10.42 20.12 -15.04
CA TYR A 4 -11.16 18.86 -14.95
C TYR A 4 -10.90 18.02 -16.19
N GLU A 5 -10.85 16.70 -15.99
CA GLU A 5 -10.73 15.73 -17.08
C GLU A 5 -12.10 15.18 -17.43
N TYR A 6 -12.34 15.03 -18.74
CA TYR A 6 -13.57 14.48 -19.29
C TYR A 6 -13.24 13.37 -20.27
N ARG A 7 -14.02 12.28 -20.20
CA ARG A 7 -13.96 11.16 -21.14
C ARG A 7 -15.18 11.19 -22.04
N CYS A 8 -14.95 11.14 -23.35
CA CYS A 8 -16.04 10.99 -24.32
C CYS A 8 -16.58 9.57 -24.31
N GLN A 9 -17.91 9.42 -24.28
CA GLN A 9 -18.54 8.10 -24.30
C GLN A 9 -18.46 7.43 -25.67
N HIS A 10 -18.29 8.20 -26.76
CA HIS A 10 -18.21 7.67 -28.12
C HIS A 10 -16.80 7.20 -28.50
N CYS A 11 -15.79 8.07 -28.36
CA CYS A 11 -14.42 7.75 -28.78
C CYS A 11 -13.48 7.34 -27.62
N GLN A 12 -13.96 7.37 -26.37
CA GLN A 12 -13.22 6.99 -25.14
C GLN A 12 -11.95 7.81 -24.86
N ARG A 13 -11.67 8.87 -25.65
CA ARG A 13 -10.52 9.75 -25.42
C ARG A 13 -10.77 10.70 -24.25
N VAL A 14 -9.70 11.04 -23.56
CA VAL A 14 -9.70 11.95 -22.40
C VAL A 14 -9.20 13.32 -22.84
N SER A 15 -9.92 14.36 -22.46
CA SER A 15 -9.61 15.76 -22.74
C SER A 15 -9.72 16.57 -21.45
N SER A 16 -8.73 17.44 -21.21
CA SER A 16 -8.69 18.32 -20.03
C SER A 16 -9.25 19.70 -20.38
N TYR A 17 -10.21 20.18 -19.58
CA TYR A 17 -10.79 21.51 -19.74
C TYR A 17 -10.64 22.35 -18.49
N PHE A 18 -10.40 23.63 -18.74
CA PHE A 18 -10.39 24.64 -17.71
C PHE A 18 -11.81 25.18 -17.51
N VAL A 19 -12.39 24.95 -16.33
CA VAL A 19 -13.78 25.37 -16.04
C VAL A 19 -13.76 26.52 -15.03
N LYS A 20 -14.27 27.69 -15.43
CA LYS A 20 -14.28 28.91 -14.60
C LYS A 20 -15.28 28.85 -13.44
N THR A 21 -16.41 28.19 -13.64
CA THR A 21 -17.53 28.15 -12.68
C THR A 21 -17.87 26.72 -12.31
N TYR A 22 -17.91 26.44 -11.01
CA TYR A 22 -18.33 25.15 -10.48
C TYR A 22 -19.83 24.95 -10.77
N GLY A 23 -20.19 23.95 -11.59
CA GLY A 23 -21.59 23.62 -11.88
C GLY A 23 -22.17 24.21 -13.17
N ALA A 24 -21.44 25.07 -13.89
CA ALA A 24 -21.81 25.34 -15.28
C ALA A 24 -21.51 24.09 -16.10
N ALA A 25 -22.51 23.51 -16.76
CA ALA A 25 -22.31 22.54 -17.83
C ALA A 25 -21.77 23.34 -19.02
N PRO A 26 -20.44 23.39 -19.25
CA PRO A 26 -19.95 24.13 -20.38
C PRO A 26 -20.36 23.33 -21.63
N LEU A 27 -20.67 24.01 -22.73
CA LEU A 27 -20.89 23.37 -24.03
C LEU A 27 -19.53 22.80 -24.47
N LEU A 28 -19.16 21.67 -23.88
CA LEU A 28 -17.92 20.96 -24.10
C LEU A 28 -18.21 19.90 -25.14
N GLU A 29 -17.48 19.97 -26.23
CA GLU A 29 -17.47 18.94 -27.26
C GLU A 29 -16.13 18.23 -27.21
N CYS A 30 -16.14 16.93 -27.44
CA CYS A 30 -14.92 16.15 -27.52
C CYS A 30 -13.99 16.73 -28.60
N THR A 31 -12.73 17.01 -28.27
CA THR A 31 -11.70 17.53 -29.20
C THR A 31 -11.39 16.61 -30.39
N HIS A 32 -11.95 15.39 -30.40
CA HIS A 32 -11.68 14.38 -31.42
C HIS A 32 -12.86 13.96 -32.28
N CYS A 33 -14.07 14.02 -31.74
CA CYS A 33 -15.26 13.54 -32.45
C CYS A 33 -16.46 14.48 -32.32
N GLU A 34 -16.26 15.65 -31.70
CA GLU A 34 -17.24 16.73 -31.56
C GLU A 34 -18.54 16.32 -30.83
N SER A 35 -18.58 15.11 -30.26
CA SER A 35 -19.71 14.64 -29.49
C SER A 35 -19.86 15.43 -28.18
N PRO A 36 -21.09 15.86 -27.82
CA PRO A 36 -21.39 16.50 -26.54
C PRO A 36 -21.45 15.50 -25.37
N ASP A 37 -21.40 14.19 -25.64
CA ASP A 37 -21.51 13.15 -24.60
C ASP A 37 -20.17 12.92 -23.89
N LEU A 38 -19.89 13.82 -22.94
CA LEU A 38 -18.69 13.84 -22.10
C LEU A 38 -19.03 13.52 -20.65
N ARG A 39 -18.29 12.59 -20.04
CA ARG A 39 -18.37 12.28 -18.62
C ARG A 39 -17.14 12.81 -17.90
N ARG A 40 -17.34 13.58 -16.83
CA ARG A 40 -16.24 13.99 -15.95
C ARG A 40 -15.62 12.74 -15.30
N ILE A 41 -14.30 12.63 -15.36
CA ILE A 41 -13.54 11.56 -14.71
C ILE A 41 -12.57 12.17 -13.70
N MET A 42 -12.17 11.35 -12.74
CA MET A 42 -11.04 11.66 -11.86
C MET A 42 -9.78 11.11 -12.51
N SER A 43 -8.71 11.91 -12.50
CA SER A 43 -7.41 11.50 -13.01
C SER A 43 -6.88 10.28 -12.26
N SER A 44 -6.07 9.45 -12.93
CA SER A 44 -5.39 8.34 -12.26
C SER A 44 -4.37 8.89 -11.28
N VAL A 45 -4.54 8.57 -10.00
CA VAL A 45 -3.57 8.92 -8.96
C VAL A 45 -2.61 7.76 -8.71
N ALA A 46 -1.32 8.07 -8.56
CA ALA A 46 -0.34 7.13 -8.02
C ALA A 46 -0.26 7.34 -6.51
N TYR A 47 -0.34 6.26 -5.73
CA TYR A 47 -0.12 6.31 -4.29
C TYR A 47 1.18 5.59 -3.94
N ILE A 48 1.94 6.15 -3.01
CA ILE A 48 3.16 5.51 -2.49
C ILE A 48 2.74 4.47 -1.46
N ARG A 49 3.15 3.22 -1.67
CA ARG A 49 2.90 2.12 -0.74
C ARG A 49 3.87 2.17 0.43
N SER A 50 3.37 1.88 1.63
CA SER A 50 4.22 1.67 2.80
C SER A 50 5.09 0.42 2.60
N GLU A 51 6.18 0.29 3.36
CA GLU A 51 7.00 -0.92 3.31
C GLU A 51 6.22 -2.16 3.76
N ALA A 52 5.34 -2.01 4.76
CA ALA A 52 4.46 -3.07 5.23
C ALA A 52 3.54 -3.59 4.10
N ASP A 53 2.92 -2.70 3.33
CA ASP A 53 2.07 -3.08 2.20
C ASP A 53 2.85 -3.81 1.11
N LYS A 54 4.08 -3.37 0.83
CA LYS A 54 4.96 -4.02 -0.14
C LYS A 54 5.31 -5.43 0.31
N LEU A 55 5.64 -5.62 1.59
CA LEU A 55 5.95 -6.93 2.16
C LEU A 55 4.75 -7.86 2.15
N ALA A 56 3.55 -7.36 2.48
CA ALA A 56 2.33 -8.16 2.51
C ALA A 56 1.90 -8.70 1.14
N GLN A 57 2.27 -8.02 0.05
CA GLN A 57 1.96 -8.46 -1.32
C GLN A 57 2.97 -9.49 -1.88
N LEU A 58 4.08 -9.74 -1.20
CA LEU A 58 5.05 -10.73 -1.65
C LEU A 58 4.44 -12.15 -1.61
N ASP A 59 4.90 -13.00 -2.52
CA ASP A 59 4.49 -14.41 -2.54
C ASP A 59 4.86 -15.08 -1.20
N PRO A 60 3.93 -15.82 -0.55
CA PRO A 60 4.20 -16.57 0.68
C PRO A 60 5.43 -17.49 0.63
N LYS A 61 5.88 -17.88 -0.57
CA LYS A 61 7.13 -18.62 -0.79
C LYS A 61 8.34 -17.90 -0.22
N TYR A 62 8.43 -16.58 -0.33
CA TYR A 62 9.58 -15.81 0.16
C TYR A 62 9.65 -15.84 1.69
N THR A 63 8.51 -15.68 2.37
CA THR A 63 8.43 -15.82 3.83
C THR A 63 8.93 -17.19 4.28
N LYS A 64 8.48 -18.28 3.63
CA LYS A 64 8.94 -19.65 3.93
C LYS A 64 10.44 -19.84 3.72
N MET A 65 11.03 -19.20 2.71
CA MET A 65 12.47 -19.26 2.46
C MET A 65 13.24 -18.57 3.58
N VAL A 66 12.79 -17.38 4.01
CA VAL A 66 13.38 -16.64 5.12
C VAL A 66 13.26 -17.42 6.42
N ASP A 67 12.08 -17.95 6.74
CA ASP A 67 11.86 -18.76 7.94
C ASP A 67 12.77 -20.00 7.97
N ARG A 68 12.93 -20.67 6.83
CA ARG A 68 13.82 -21.83 6.73
C ARG A 68 15.29 -21.45 6.90
N ALA A 69 15.71 -20.29 6.41
CA ALA A 69 17.07 -19.79 6.59
C ALA A 69 17.32 -19.43 8.07
N LEU A 70 16.37 -18.72 8.69
CA LEU A 70 16.40 -18.39 10.13
C LEU A 70 16.40 -19.63 11.02
N ALA A 71 15.66 -20.68 10.66
CA ALA A 71 15.66 -21.93 11.43
C ALA A 71 17.01 -22.68 11.39
N LYS A 72 17.83 -22.43 10.36
CA LYS A 72 19.15 -23.05 10.18
C LYS A 72 20.29 -22.18 10.68
N SER A 73 20.04 -20.90 10.96
CA SER A 73 21.09 -19.98 11.35
C SER A 73 21.51 -20.23 12.81
N PRO A 74 22.77 -19.90 13.18
CA PRO A 74 23.23 -20.01 14.56
C PRO A 74 22.31 -19.24 15.51
N GLY A 75 22.12 -19.74 16.73
CA GLY A 75 21.21 -19.15 17.72
C GLY A 75 21.39 -17.65 17.91
N ASP A 76 22.64 -17.17 17.90
CA ASP A 76 22.99 -15.76 18.11
C ASP A 76 22.50 -14.80 17.02
N THR A 77 22.14 -15.31 15.84
CA THR A 77 21.63 -14.50 14.72
C THR A 77 20.12 -14.33 14.71
N ASN A 78 19.38 -15.09 15.53
CA ASN A 78 17.93 -14.98 15.62
C ASN A 78 17.57 -13.86 16.62
N PRO A 79 16.84 -12.81 16.21
CA PRO A 79 16.40 -11.74 17.11
C PRO A 79 15.65 -12.25 18.35
N GLU A 80 14.92 -13.35 18.20
CA GLU A 80 14.09 -13.95 19.24
C GLU A 80 14.85 -14.97 20.11
N HIS A 81 16.16 -15.16 19.91
CA HIS A 81 16.92 -16.19 20.63
C HIS A 81 16.84 -16.03 22.14
N TYR A 82 17.11 -14.81 22.63
CA TYR A 82 17.08 -14.51 24.05
C TYR A 82 15.65 -14.52 24.60
N VAL A 83 14.69 -13.97 23.85
CA VAL A 83 13.27 -13.92 24.25
C VAL A 83 12.71 -15.33 24.44
N ASN A 84 13.00 -16.25 23.52
CA ASN A 84 12.53 -17.64 23.62
C ASN A 84 13.14 -18.39 24.81
N LYS A 85 14.40 -18.08 25.16
CA LYS A 85 15.08 -18.63 26.33
C LYS A 85 14.65 -17.99 27.65
N MET A 86 14.02 -16.83 27.65
CA MET A 86 13.51 -16.22 28.89
C MET A 86 12.33 -16.99 29.46
N VAL A 87 12.19 -16.95 30.78
CA VAL A 87 11.02 -17.48 31.47
C VAL A 87 9.88 -16.46 31.45
N PRO A 88 8.63 -16.88 31.16
CA PRO A 88 7.49 -15.97 31.17
C PRO A 88 7.35 -15.27 32.53
N PHE A 89 7.02 -13.97 32.52
CA PHE A 89 6.87 -13.16 33.73
C PHE A 89 5.90 -13.76 34.76
N SER A 90 4.88 -14.50 34.32
CA SER A 90 3.95 -15.20 35.21
C SER A 90 4.61 -16.26 36.12
N LYS A 91 5.75 -16.80 35.69
CA LYS A 91 6.53 -17.80 36.44
C LYS A 91 7.83 -17.21 36.99
N ALA A 92 8.14 -15.95 36.67
CA ALA A 92 9.34 -15.26 37.10
C ALA A 92 9.39 -15.12 38.63
N LYS A 93 10.59 -15.24 39.21
CA LYS A 93 10.82 -14.87 40.61
C LYS A 93 10.61 -13.36 40.76
N GLU A 94 10.03 -12.92 41.88
CA GLU A 94 9.69 -11.51 42.08
C GLU A 94 10.91 -10.59 42.24
N GLN A 95 12.10 -11.13 42.54
CA GLN A 95 13.36 -10.38 42.64
C GLN A 95 14.55 -11.21 42.09
N GLY A 96 15.48 -10.54 41.40
CA GLY A 96 16.73 -11.12 40.86
C GLY A 96 16.94 -10.88 39.35
N ASP A 97 18.08 -11.32 38.83
CA ASP A 97 18.39 -11.26 37.39
C ASP A 97 17.47 -12.16 36.56
N PRO A 98 17.13 -11.79 35.30
CA PRO A 98 16.31 -12.63 34.43
C PRO A 98 17.02 -13.96 34.18
N TYR A 99 16.38 -15.04 34.60
CA TYR A 99 16.90 -16.39 34.42
C TYR A 99 16.46 -16.96 33.07
N PHE A 100 17.39 -17.63 32.39
CA PHE A 100 17.07 -18.40 31.19
C PHE A 100 16.43 -19.74 31.59
N LYS A 101 15.58 -20.30 30.72
CA LYS A 101 15.11 -21.69 30.83
C LYS A 101 16.35 -22.60 30.78
N GLU A 102 16.51 -23.47 31.79
CA GLU A 102 17.47 -24.58 31.74
C GLU A 102 17.18 -25.52 30.56
#